data_AF-A0A6M3JXP8-F1
#
_entry.id   AF-A0A6M3JXP8-F1
#
_cell.length_a   1.000
_cell.length_b   1.000
_cell.length_c   1.000
_cell.angle_alpha   90.00
_cell.angle_beta   90.00
_cell.angle_gamma   90.00
#
_symmetry.space_group_name_H-M   'P 1'
#
loop_
_entity.id
_entity.type
_entity.pdbx_description
1 polymer ?
#
loop_
_entity_poly.entity_id
_entity_poly.type
_entity_poly.pdbx_seq_one_letter_code
_entity_poly.pdbx_strand_id
1 'polypeptide(L)'
;AITSLVAAIMFAESGGQPQGINSHGAAGKWQIKAAVVQDVNRHFGQHYRWPESALHDGEARNICTLHLLRLSRAWCVSEAEARRLALAWRWGVAGSKKHMRGKSLYWERVKGRL
;
A
#
# COMPACT_ATOMS: atom_id res chain seq x y z
N ALA A 1 -1.92 -14.18 0.00
CA ALA A 1 -1.02 -13.78 1.12
C ALA A 1 -0.72 -12.29 1.05
N ILE A 2 -0.29 -11.66 2.15
CA ILE A 2 0.11 -10.23 2.15
C ILE A 2 1.20 -9.94 1.11
N THR A 3 2.16 -10.86 0.93
CA THR A 3 3.23 -10.73 -0.06
C THR A 3 2.71 -10.60 -1.49
N SER A 4 1.73 -11.42 -1.89
CA SER A 4 1.05 -11.32 -3.19
C SER A 4 0.30 -9.99 -3.33
N LEU A 5 -0.39 -9.56 -2.26
CA LEU A 5 -1.13 -8.30 -2.26
C LEU A 5 -0.19 -7.09 -2.41
N VAL A 6 0.98 -7.10 -1.75
CA VAL A 6 2.00 -6.04 -1.90
C VAL A 6 2.46 -5.93 -3.35
N ALA A 7 2.72 -7.06 -4.03
CA ALA A 7 3.11 -7.06 -5.43
C ALA A 7 1.97 -6.55 -6.34
N ALA A 8 0.73 -6.97 -6.08
CA ALA A 8 -0.43 -6.51 -6.83
C ALA A 8 -0.69 -5.00 -6.68
N ILE A 9 -0.52 -4.45 -5.46
CA ILE A 9 -0.62 -3.01 -5.21
C ILE A 9 0.46 -2.24 -5.97
N MET A 10 1.71 -2.71 -5.98
CA MET A 10 2.79 -2.09 -6.78
C MET A 10 2.36 -1.90 -8.23
N PHE A 11 1.77 -2.95 -8.81
CA PHE A 11 1.35 -2.94 -10.20
C PHE A 11 0.18 -1.98 -10.44
N ALA A 12 -0.78 -1.93 -9.51
CA ALA A 12 -1.91 -1.02 -9.59
C ALA A 12 -1.53 0.47 -9.41
N GLU A 13 -0.47 0.75 -8.65
CA GLU A 13 0.00 2.11 -8.35
C GLU A 13 0.93 2.67 -9.43
N SER A 14 1.90 1.89 -9.92
CA SER A 14 2.93 2.37 -10.85
C SER A 14 3.22 1.44 -12.03
N GLY A 15 2.59 0.27 -12.11
CA GLY A 15 3.00 -0.79 -13.04
C GLY A 15 4.40 -1.36 -12.73
N GLY A 16 4.93 -1.13 -11.52
CA GLY A 16 6.30 -1.49 -11.13
C GLY A 16 7.37 -0.50 -11.58
N GLN A 17 6.99 0.62 -12.20
CA GLN A 17 7.92 1.63 -12.66
C GLN A 17 8.39 2.51 -11.49
N PRO A 18 9.70 2.80 -11.38
CA PRO A 18 10.18 3.75 -10.39
C PRO A 18 9.52 5.11 -10.66
N GLN A 19 8.94 5.68 -9.62
CA GLN A 19 8.35 7.00 -9.67
C GLN A 19 8.94 7.83 -8.55
N GLY A 20 9.20 9.11 -8.83
CA GLY A 20 9.53 10.08 -7.80
C GLY A 20 8.34 10.36 -6.87
N ILE A 21 8.31 11.56 -6.31
CA ILE A 21 7.15 12.01 -5.53
C ILE A 21 6.10 12.56 -6.51
N ASN A 22 4.87 12.05 -6.44
CA ASN A 22 3.78 12.56 -7.25
C ASN A 22 3.18 13.85 -6.65
N SER A 23 2.28 14.51 -7.40
CA SER A 23 1.60 15.74 -6.95
C SER A 23 0.72 15.58 -5.70
N HIS A 24 0.48 14.35 -5.25
CA HIS A 24 -0.30 14.02 -4.05
C HIS A 24 0.58 13.61 -2.86
N GLY A 25 1.90 13.79 -2.94
CA GLY A 25 2.83 13.48 -1.85
C GLY A 25 3.03 11.97 -1.61
N ALA A 26 2.91 11.16 -2.65
CA ALA A 26 3.19 9.73 -2.62
C ALA A 26 4.44 9.40 -3.45
N ALA A 27 5.30 8.50 -2.95
CA ALA A 27 6.62 8.24 -3.51
C ALA A 27 6.83 6.78 -3.91
N GLY A 28 7.64 6.57 -4.95
CA GLY A 28 8.14 5.25 -5.34
C GLY A 28 7.11 4.35 -6.04
N LYS A 29 7.50 3.10 -6.26
CA LYS A 29 6.69 2.10 -7.00
C LYS A 29 5.35 1.80 -6.33
N TRP A 30 5.28 1.92 -5.00
CA TRP A 30 4.07 1.69 -4.23
C TRP A 30 3.28 2.96 -3.92
N GLN A 31 3.75 4.13 -4.34
CA GLN A 31 3.10 5.42 -4.08
C GLN A 31 2.85 5.61 -2.57
N ILE A 32 3.91 5.44 -1.77
CA ILE A 32 3.85 5.49 -0.30
C ILE A 32 3.77 6.94 0.18
N LYS A 33 2.77 7.23 1.00
CA LYS A 33 2.59 8.54 1.66
C LYS A 33 3.41 8.63 2.96
N ALA A 34 3.86 9.83 3.33
CA ALA A 34 4.60 10.07 4.56
C ALA A 34 3.90 9.53 5.83
N ALA A 35 2.56 9.65 5.89
CA ALA A 35 1.76 9.14 7.01
C ALA A 35 1.89 7.62 7.21
N VAL A 36 2.05 6.84 6.13
CA VAL A 36 2.25 5.38 6.21
C VAL A 36 3.61 5.07 6.84
N VAL A 37 4.66 5.79 6.44
CA VAL A 37 6.02 5.65 6.99
C VAL A 37 6.02 5.97 8.50
N GLN A 38 5.43 7.09 8.89
CA GLN A 38 5.31 7.50 10.30
C GLN A 38 4.53 6.47 11.13
N ASP A 39 3.45 5.92 10.57
CA ASP A 39 2.63 4.92 11.25
C ASP A 39 3.38 3.59 11.43
N VAL A 40 4.11 3.14 10.41
CA VAL A 40 4.97 1.95 10.47
C VAL A 40 6.09 2.14 11.50
N ASN A 41 6.81 3.27 11.45
CA ASN A 41 7.87 3.57 12.41
C ASN A 41 7.37 3.51 13.85
N ARG A 42 6.24 4.18 14.13
CA ARG A 42 5.64 4.23 15.46
C ARG A 42 5.20 2.86 15.99
N HIS A 43 4.68 1.98 15.14
CA HIS A 43 4.09 0.71 15.61
C HIS A 43 5.07 -0.46 15.61
N PHE A 44 6.12 -0.38 14.79
CA PHE A 44 7.10 -1.45 14.65
C PHE A 44 8.51 -1.04 15.11
N GLY A 45 8.67 0.14 15.71
CA GLY A 45 9.96 0.66 16.16
C GLY A 45 10.97 0.85 15.03
N GLN A 46 10.49 1.15 13.82
CA GLN A 46 11.33 1.34 12.63
C GLN A 46 11.82 2.78 12.50
N HIS A 47 12.82 3.00 11.65
CA HIS A 47 13.45 4.30 11.42
C HIS A 47 13.45 4.74 9.95
N TYR A 48 12.45 4.31 9.19
CA TYR A 48 12.33 4.69 7.78
C TYR A 48 12.16 6.20 7.61
N ARG A 49 12.72 6.75 6.53
CA ARG A 49 12.65 8.18 6.20
C ARG A 49 11.83 8.38 4.94
N TRP A 50 10.98 9.40 4.93
CA TRP A 50 10.21 9.76 3.74
C TRP A 50 10.84 11.03 3.13
N PRO A 51 11.14 11.05 1.82
CA PRO A 51 10.78 10.06 0.80
C PRO A 51 11.80 8.93 0.59
N GLU A 52 12.99 8.99 1.20
CA GLU A 52 14.14 8.17 0.84
C GLU A 52 13.85 6.66 0.88
N SER A 53 13.28 6.18 1.99
CA SER A 53 12.92 4.76 2.16
C SER A 53 11.75 4.33 1.28
N ALA A 54 10.89 5.26 0.87
CA ALA A 54 9.81 4.97 -0.07
C ALA A 54 10.29 4.86 -1.52
N LEU A 55 11.44 5.45 -1.85
CA LEU A 55 12.08 5.38 -3.17
C LEU A 55 13.01 4.17 -3.30
N HIS A 56 13.42 3.55 -2.18
CA HIS A 56 14.27 2.37 -2.17
C HIS A 56 13.43 1.08 -2.14
N ASP A 57 13.50 0.25 -3.18
CA ASP A 57 12.62 -0.91 -3.41
C ASP A 57 12.48 -1.85 -2.20
N GLY A 58 13.61 -2.20 -1.57
CA GLY A 58 13.61 -3.13 -0.43
C GLY A 58 12.90 -2.56 0.80
N GLU A 59 13.15 -1.28 1.10
CA GLU A 59 12.53 -0.60 2.24
C GLU A 59 11.06 -0.31 1.95
N ALA A 60 10.73 0.18 0.75
CA ALA A 60 9.38 0.44 0.30
C ALA A 60 8.49 -0.80 0.38
N ARG A 61 9.00 -1.95 -0.11
CA ARG A 61 8.28 -3.23 -0.01
C ARG A 61 8.04 -3.63 1.45
N ASN A 62 9.03 -3.42 2.33
CA ASN A 62 8.87 -3.75 3.74
C ASN A 62 7.86 -2.82 4.43
N ILE A 63 7.90 -1.51 4.14
CA ILE A 63 6.93 -0.53 4.64
C ILE A 63 5.50 -0.94 4.23
N CYS A 64 5.28 -1.30 2.96
CA CYS A 64 3.99 -1.80 2.48
C CYS A 64 3.57 -3.05 3.24
N THR A 65 4.46 -4.03 3.37
CA THR A 65 4.20 -5.29 4.07
C THR A 65 3.77 -5.05 5.51
N LEU A 66 4.56 -4.27 6.27
CA LEU A 66 4.29 -3.97 7.68
C LEU A 66 2.98 -3.20 7.85
N HIS A 67 2.71 -2.21 6.98
CA HIS A 67 1.48 -1.45 7.05
C HIS A 67 0.25 -2.35 6.82
N LEU A 68 0.27 -3.19 5.79
CA LEU A 68 -0.84 -4.10 5.50
C LEU A 68 -1.01 -5.15 6.59
N LEU A 69 0.08 -5.69 7.15
CA LEU A 69 0.04 -6.62 8.29
C LEU A 69 -0.58 -6.00 9.52
N ARG A 70 -0.25 -4.74 9.81
CA ARG A 70 -0.84 -4.01 10.93
C ARG A 70 -2.35 -3.84 10.77
N LEU A 71 -2.81 -3.64 9.53
CA LEU A 71 -4.23 -3.50 9.22
C LEU A 71 -4.99 -4.83 9.19
N SER A 72 -4.35 -5.92 8.74
CA SER A 72 -4.98 -7.26 8.61
C SER A 72 -4.88 -8.10 9.88
N ARG A 73 -3.83 -7.87 10.69
CA ARG A 73 -3.39 -8.73 11.82
C ARG A 73 -3.12 -10.19 11.42
N ALA A 74 -2.96 -10.48 10.13
CA ALA A 74 -2.75 -11.82 9.60
C ALA A 74 -1.97 -11.79 8.27
N TRP A 75 -1.14 -12.81 8.04
CA TRP A 75 -0.37 -12.99 6.80
C TRP A 75 -1.22 -13.53 5.64
N CYS A 76 -2.23 -14.33 5.96
CA CYS A 76 -3.20 -14.87 5.02
C CYS A 76 -4.52 -14.14 5.21
N VAL A 77 -5.10 -13.67 4.10
CA VAL A 77 -6.32 -12.87 4.09
C VAL A 77 -7.25 -13.41 3.01
N SER A 78 -8.56 -13.35 3.26
CA SER A 78 -9.57 -13.66 2.24
C SER A 78 -9.54 -12.61 1.12
N GLU A 79 -10.18 -12.89 -0.02
CA GLU A 79 -10.30 -11.91 -1.10
C GLU A 79 -10.99 -10.63 -0.63
N ALA A 80 -12.06 -10.76 0.16
CA ALA A 80 -12.80 -9.62 0.71
C ALA A 80 -11.89 -8.72 1.57
N GLU A 81 -11.02 -9.35 2.37
CA GLU A 81 -10.07 -8.65 3.22
C GLU A 81 -8.92 -8.04 2.40
N ALA A 82 -8.41 -8.75 1.39
CA ALA A 82 -7.43 -8.21 0.45
C ALA A 82 -7.96 -6.96 -0.27
N ARG A 83 -9.22 -6.97 -0.69
CA ARG A 83 -9.92 -5.81 -1.25
C ARG A 83 -9.97 -4.67 -0.26
N ARG A 84 -10.40 -4.92 0.98
CA ARG A 84 -10.47 -3.90 2.04
C ARG A 84 -9.11 -3.23 2.25
N LEU A 85 -8.04 -4.03 2.32
CA LEU A 85 -6.66 -3.57 2.50
C LEU A 85 -6.16 -2.75 1.31
N ALA A 86 -6.39 -3.20 0.08
CA ALA A 86 -6.02 -2.45 -1.12
C ALA A 86 -6.73 -1.09 -1.20
N LEU A 87 -8.02 -1.04 -0.85
CA LEU A 87 -8.77 0.22 -0.78
C LEU A 87 -8.26 1.13 0.35
N ALA A 88 -7.88 0.55 1.49
CA ALA A 88 -7.30 1.29 2.60
C ALA A 88 -5.91 1.86 2.24
N TRP A 89 -5.12 1.16 1.42
CA TRP A 89 -3.87 1.68 0.88
C TRP A 89 -4.10 2.98 0.08
N ARG A 90 -5.00 2.92 -0.89
CA ARG A 90 -5.23 4.02 -1.84
C ARG A 90 -5.95 5.22 -1.21
N TRP A 91 -6.96 4.97 -0.37
CA TRP A 91 -7.86 6.01 0.16
C TRP A 91 -7.82 6.17 1.68
N GLY A 92 -6.98 5.42 2.40
CA GLY A 92 -7.00 5.36 3.86
C GLY A 92 -8.17 4.53 4.41
N VAL A 93 -8.11 4.19 5.71
CA VAL A 93 -9.10 3.32 6.38
C VAL A 93 -10.50 3.93 6.40
N ALA A 94 -10.63 5.25 6.57
CA ALA A 94 -11.93 5.91 6.51
C ALA A 94 -12.44 6.00 5.07
N GLY A 95 -11.55 6.33 4.13
CA GLY A 95 -11.87 6.42 2.71
C GLY A 95 -12.29 5.08 2.12
N SER A 96 -11.74 3.96 2.60
CA SER A 96 -12.09 2.60 2.15
C SER A 96 -13.52 2.18 2.46
N LYS A 97 -14.20 2.85 3.41
CA LYS A 97 -15.61 2.59 3.76
C LYS A 97 -16.64 3.35 2.90
N LYS A 98 -16.25 4.48 2.27
CA LYS A 98 -17.18 5.33 1.49
C LYS A 98 -17.57 4.68 0.14
N HIS A 99 -18.83 4.74 -0.30
CA HIS A 99 -19.18 4.23 -1.62
C HIS A 99 -18.61 5.14 -2.74
N MET A 100 -17.76 4.59 -3.62
CA MET A 100 -17.13 5.36 -4.73
C MET A 100 -16.86 4.45 -5.93
N ARG A 101 -17.24 4.89 -7.15
CA ARG A 101 -17.11 4.12 -8.39
C ARG A 101 -15.66 3.73 -8.72
N GLY A 102 -14.69 4.59 -8.40
CA GLY A 102 -13.26 4.32 -8.66
C GLY A 102 -12.69 3.14 -7.88
N LYS A 103 -13.34 2.69 -6.81
CA LYS A 103 -12.87 1.57 -5.98
C LYS A 103 -12.97 0.23 -6.69
N SER A 104 -14.04 0.01 -7.44
CA SER A 104 -14.20 -1.24 -8.20
C SER A 104 -13.11 -1.32 -9.26
N LEU A 105 -12.87 -0.25 -10.02
CA LEU A 105 -11.81 -0.22 -11.04
C LEU A 105 -10.41 -0.43 -10.46
N TYR A 106 -10.10 0.19 -9.33
CA TYR A 106 -8.81 -0.04 -8.67
C TYR A 106 -8.68 -1.47 -8.16
N TRP A 107 -9.76 -2.02 -7.58
CA TRP A 107 -9.77 -3.41 -7.14
C TRP A 107 -9.55 -4.37 -8.30
N GLU A 108 -10.19 -4.19 -9.45
CA GLU A 108 -9.97 -5.05 -10.62
C GLU A 108 -8.51 -5.06 -11.06
N ARG A 109 -7.81 -3.92 -11.00
CA ARG A 109 -6.36 -3.84 -11.30
C ARG A 109 -5.52 -4.64 -10.32
N VAL A 110 -5.86 -4.58 -9.03
CA VAL A 110 -5.15 -5.34 -7.99
C VAL A 110 -5.49 -6.83 -8.12
N LYS A 111 -6.76 -7.19 -8.25
CA LYS A 111 -7.25 -8.55 -8.39
C LYS A 111 -6.67 -9.26 -9.61
N GLY A 112 -6.51 -8.57 -10.73
CA GLY A 112 -5.87 -9.13 -11.92
C GLY A 112 -4.39 -9.51 -11.75
N ARG A 113 -3.78 -9.23 -10.58
CA ARG A 113 -2.38 -9.51 -10.24
C ARG A 113 -2.20 -10.26 -8.91
N LEU A 114 -3.31 -10.70 -8.29
CA LEU A 114 -3.33 -11.46 -7.03
C LEU A 114 -3.25 -12.96 -7.28
#